data_AF-A0A6J1SMC9-F1
#
_entry.id   AF-A0A6J1SMC9-F1
#
_cell.length_a   1.000
_cell.length_b   1.000
_cell.length_c   1.000
_cell.angle_alpha   90.00
_cell.angle_beta   90.00
_cell.angle_gamma   90.00
#
_symmetry.space_group_name_H-M   'P 1'
#
loop_
_entity.id
_entity.type
_entity.pdbx_description
1 polymer ?
#
loop_
_entity_poly.entity_id
_entity_poly.type
_entity_poly.pdbx_seq_one_letter_code
_entity_poly.pdbx_strand_id
1 'polypeptide(L)'
;MASGAAGAAGAFLAATMAALNSNSASARAAGDKAFLEQLYKELESPFVWGLLPSLGSHRSDSSRWDCHIRRLADVLQVADSPWTRVVLHLNLSWLFFKRGDNRTSRSHLAEADAVLGMAQWSGAEAGLLLRGEEAARHALGAAWAHLAHVCTPLADMQPELVDITPVRRLGPGQRAALYGLQASCLYFLCVQGEKMGKKMVSAARKASGLQPEEGEWLLLMGKRPDAAAAGLEGDAMTPHAAVYTATRHVYCGEWLAARVLLRRALDLWPANVYVQAYVAYLYAGWVQEQLPPAAAHERVAERCSVEAVRLAPGCVLVHAVRRLVRPEHNSPCLSRCSKVYGMGVDEMVTKMRGSCFVLEGIMCGFVSGHKEKRV
;
A
#
# COMPACT_ATOMS: atom_id res chain seq x y z
N MET A 1 -27.33 26.57 -76.49
CA MET A 1 -26.21 26.64 -75.55
C MET A 1 -26.71 27.18 -74.21
N ALA A 2 -27.19 26.31 -73.32
CA ALA A 2 -27.48 26.64 -71.91
C ALA A 2 -27.84 25.34 -71.14
N SER A 3 -26.85 24.49 -70.84
CA SER A 3 -27.06 23.34 -69.94
C SER A 3 -25.89 23.09 -68.99
N GLY A 4 -24.95 24.05 -68.84
CA GLY A 4 -23.72 23.87 -68.07
C GLY A 4 -23.73 24.38 -66.63
N ALA A 5 -24.74 25.16 -66.21
CA ALA A 5 -24.69 25.87 -64.92
C ALA A 5 -25.31 25.09 -63.74
N ALA A 6 -26.21 24.14 -64.00
CA ALA A 6 -26.92 23.40 -62.94
C ALA A 6 -26.05 22.31 -62.27
N GLY A 7 -25.05 21.76 -62.98
CA GLY A 7 -24.15 20.72 -62.45
C GLY A 7 -23.09 21.24 -61.47
N ALA A 8 -22.62 22.48 -61.66
CA ALA A 8 -21.56 23.07 -60.83
C ALA A 8 -22.07 23.49 -59.44
N ALA A 9 -23.32 23.97 -59.35
CA ALA A 9 -23.94 24.38 -58.08
C ALA A 9 -24.26 23.17 -57.17
N GLY A 10 -24.69 22.04 -57.74
CA GLY A 10 -24.93 20.81 -56.99
C GLY A 10 -23.65 20.17 -56.45
N ALA A 11 -22.56 20.20 -57.23
CA ALA A 11 -21.25 19.70 -56.80
C ALA A 11 -20.63 20.55 -55.68
N PHE A 12 -20.80 21.88 -55.73
CA PHE A 12 -20.33 22.79 -54.69
C PHE A 12 -21.08 22.62 -53.36
N LEU A 13 -22.41 22.44 -53.41
CA LEU A 13 -23.22 22.20 -52.20
C LEU A 13 -22.88 20.85 -51.55
N ALA A 14 -22.67 19.80 -52.36
CA ALA A 14 -22.28 18.48 -51.87
C ALA A 14 -20.88 18.48 -51.24
N ALA A 15 -19.91 19.19 -51.84
CA ALA A 15 -18.57 19.33 -51.28
C ALA A 15 -18.57 20.15 -49.98
N THR A 16 -19.39 21.20 -49.90
CA THR A 16 -19.52 22.04 -48.69
C THR A 16 -20.22 21.28 -47.55
N MET A 17 -21.25 20.49 -47.84
CA MET A 17 -21.90 19.62 -46.85
C MET A 17 -21.00 18.46 -46.39
N ALA A 18 -20.22 17.87 -47.30
CA ALA A 18 -19.20 16.88 -46.94
C ALA A 18 -18.11 17.48 -46.04
N ALA A 19 -17.63 18.70 -46.34
CA ALA A 19 -16.68 19.43 -45.52
C ALA A 19 -17.24 19.83 -44.14
N LEU A 20 -18.52 20.22 -44.07
CA LEU A 20 -19.21 20.51 -42.80
C LEU A 20 -19.44 19.24 -41.95
N ASN A 21 -19.75 18.11 -42.59
CA ASN A 21 -19.87 16.82 -41.91
C ASN A 21 -18.52 16.26 -41.46
N SER A 22 -17.45 16.43 -42.25
CA SER A 22 -16.09 16.06 -41.83
C SER A 22 -15.58 16.97 -40.71
N ASN A 23 -15.92 18.27 -40.74
CA ASN A 23 -15.55 19.21 -39.68
C ASN A 23 -16.33 18.97 -38.39
N SER A 24 -17.60 18.54 -38.46
CA SER A 24 -18.38 18.19 -37.25
C SER A 24 -17.96 16.84 -36.65
N ALA A 25 -17.61 15.84 -37.48
CA ALA A 25 -17.04 14.59 -37.01
C ALA A 25 -15.63 14.76 -36.43
N SER A 26 -14.79 15.59 -37.07
CA SER A 26 -13.46 15.95 -36.57
C SER A 26 -13.54 16.80 -35.29
N ALA A 27 -14.48 17.75 -35.19
CA ALA A 27 -14.70 18.53 -33.97
C ALA A 27 -15.30 17.71 -32.83
N ARG A 28 -16.17 16.72 -33.12
CA ARG A 28 -16.65 15.75 -32.12
C ARG A 28 -15.53 14.82 -31.68
N ALA A 29 -14.77 14.24 -32.60
CA ALA A 29 -13.61 13.41 -32.28
C ALA A 29 -12.51 14.19 -31.52
N ALA A 30 -12.31 15.47 -31.83
CA ALA A 30 -11.41 16.36 -31.10
C ALA A 30 -11.96 16.73 -29.72
N GLY A 31 -13.27 16.95 -29.59
CA GLY A 31 -13.96 17.15 -28.32
C GLY A 31 -13.90 15.92 -27.42
N ASP A 32 -14.07 14.73 -28.00
CA ASP A 32 -13.98 13.43 -27.32
C ASP A 32 -12.54 13.16 -26.88
N LYS A 33 -11.54 13.44 -27.73
CA LYS A 33 -10.13 13.31 -27.37
C LYS A 33 -9.72 14.25 -26.23
N ALA A 34 -10.08 15.54 -26.31
CA ALA A 34 -9.74 16.51 -25.27
C ALA A 34 -10.41 16.16 -23.93
N PHE A 35 -11.65 15.65 -23.98
CA PHE A 35 -12.34 15.13 -22.81
C PHE A 35 -11.62 13.91 -22.20
N LEU A 36 -11.23 12.93 -23.01
CA LEU A 36 -10.51 11.74 -22.54
C LEU A 36 -9.14 12.08 -21.96
N GLU A 37 -8.40 13.01 -22.58
CA GLU A 37 -7.13 13.50 -22.04
C GLU A 37 -7.31 14.19 -20.69
N GLN A 38 -8.38 14.98 -20.53
CA GLN A 38 -8.69 15.62 -19.26
C GLN A 38 -9.08 14.60 -18.20
N LEU A 39 -9.90 13.60 -18.56
CA LEU A 39 -10.29 12.51 -17.68
C LEU A 39 -9.07 11.72 -17.21
N TYR A 40 -8.19 11.35 -18.14
CA TYR A 40 -6.94 10.63 -17.85
C TYR A 40 -6.01 11.42 -16.92
N LYS A 41 -5.90 12.74 -17.09
CA LYS A 41 -5.12 13.61 -16.18
C LYS A 41 -5.69 13.69 -14.77
N GLU A 42 -6.97 13.41 -14.58
CA GLU A 42 -7.66 13.39 -13.29
C GLU A 42 -7.57 12.03 -12.58
N LEU A 43 -6.97 11.01 -13.20
CA LEU A 43 -6.79 9.70 -12.62
C LEU A 43 -5.62 9.69 -11.64
N GLU A 44 -5.87 9.25 -10.40
CA GLU A 44 -4.86 9.19 -9.35
C GLU A 44 -4.55 7.72 -9.01
N SER A 45 -3.28 7.35 -9.14
CA SER A 45 -2.79 6.00 -8.85
C SER A 45 -1.29 6.00 -8.54
N PRO A 46 -0.72 4.87 -8.10
CA PRO A 46 0.73 4.73 -7.92
C PRO A 46 1.58 5.20 -9.11
N PHE A 47 1.05 5.14 -10.32
CA PHE A 47 1.74 5.49 -11.55
C PHE A 47 2.03 7.00 -11.67
N VAL A 48 1.21 7.84 -11.03
CA VAL A 48 1.31 9.31 -11.09
C VAL A 48 1.67 9.96 -9.75
N TRP A 49 1.61 9.24 -8.63
CA TRP A 49 1.96 9.76 -7.29
C TRP A 49 3.46 10.08 -7.10
N GLY A 50 4.28 9.91 -8.14
CA GLY A 50 5.70 10.20 -8.08
C GLY A 50 6.41 9.33 -7.04
N LEU A 51 6.06 8.03 -7.02
CA LEU A 51 6.57 7.00 -6.10
C LEU A 51 8.03 6.61 -6.35
N LEU A 52 8.75 7.31 -7.23
CA LEU A 52 10.14 7.04 -7.57
C LEU A 52 10.97 6.92 -6.29
N PRO A 53 11.39 5.71 -5.91
CA PRO A 53 12.23 5.56 -4.75
C PRO A 53 13.58 6.17 -5.11
N SER A 54 14.27 6.71 -4.13
CA SER A 54 15.64 7.26 -4.23
C SER A 54 16.69 6.19 -4.59
N LEU A 55 16.31 5.07 -5.23
CA LEU A 55 17.13 3.91 -5.55
C LEU A 55 18.22 4.17 -6.62
N GLY A 56 18.50 5.43 -6.93
CA GLY A 56 19.46 5.84 -7.94
C GLY A 56 18.83 5.87 -9.34
N SER A 57 19.14 6.92 -10.09
CA SER A 57 18.73 7.07 -11.50
C SER A 57 19.44 6.10 -12.45
N HIS A 58 20.40 5.32 -11.97
CA HIS A 58 21.15 4.37 -12.78
C HIS A 58 20.42 3.03 -12.85
N ARG A 59 19.92 2.72 -14.05
CA ARG A 59 19.36 1.41 -14.46
C ARG A 59 20.26 0.20 -14.15
N SER A 60 21.51 0.40 -13.71
CA SER A 60 22.46 -0.67 -13.42
C SER A 60 22.24 -1.37 -12.08
N ASP A 61 21.48 -0.81 -11.13
CA ASP A 61 21.30 -1.42 -9.80
C ASP A 61 20.04 -2.31 -9.71
N SER A 62 19.90 -3.22 -10.67
CA SER A 62 18.81 -4.23 -10.74
C SER A 62 18.62 -5.00 -9.44
N SER A 63 19.72 -5.18 -8.69
CA SER A 63 19.75 -5.86 -7.39
C SER A 63 18.86 -5.19 -6.33
N ARG A 64 18.78 -3.84 -6.31
CA ARG A 64 18.00 -3.09 -5.32
C ARG A 64 16.50 -3.18 -5.58
N TRP A 65 16.10 -3.09 -6.85
CA TRP A 65 14.70 -3.29 -7.26
C TRP A 65 14.22 -4.70 -6.93
N ASP A 66 15.03 -5.71 -7.24
CA ASP A 66 14.71 -7.10 -6.92
C ASP A 66 14.59 -7.35 -5.42
N CYS A 67 15.51 -6.79 -4.62
CA CYS A 67 15.44 -6.86 -3.17
C CYS A 67 14.14 -6.23 -2.66
N HIS A 68 13.80 -5.03 -3.14
CA HIS A 68 12.60 -4.32 -2.72
C HIS A 68 11.29 -5.02 -3.11
N ILE A 69 11.20 -5.55 -4.34
CA ILE A 69 10.06 -6.37 -4.79
C ILE A 69 9.91 -7.61 -3.90
N ARG A 70 11.00 -8.35 -3.67
CA ARG A 70 10.97 -9.55 -2.82
C ARG A 70 10.54 -9.23 -1.39
N ARG A 71 11.00 -8.10 -0.86
CA ARG A 71 10.60 -7.62 0.47
C ARG A 71 9.11 -7.32 0.54
N LEU A 72 8.55 -6.55 -0.40
CA LEU A 72 7.11 -6.28 -0.41
C LEU A 72 6.29 -7.55 -0.60
N ALA A 73 6.77 -8.51 -1.41
CA ALA A 73 6.14 -9.82 -1.53
C ALA A 73 6.21 -10.64 -0.22
N ASP A 74 7.28 -10.49 0.58
CA ASP A 74 7.38 -11.09 1.91
C ASP A 74 6.42 -10.42 2.90
N VAL A 75 6.32 -9.09 2.87
CA VAL A 75 5.40 -8.30 3.71
C VAL A 75 3.94 -8.55 3.36
N LEU A 76 3.62 -8.82 2.09
CA LEU A 76 2.28 -9.18 1.65
C LEU A 76 1.74 -10.44 2.34
N GLN A 77 2.62 -11.40 2.67
CA GLN A 77 2.24 -12.61 3.42
C GLN A 77 1.82 -12.32 4.87
N VAL A 78 2.19 -11.14 5.38
CA VAL A 78 1.87 -10.67 6.74
C VAL A 78 1.09 -9.36 6.70
N ALA A 79 0.35 -9.09 5.62
CA ALA A 79 -0.50 -7.91 5.55
C ALA A 79 -1.53 -7.96 6.68
N ASP A 80 -1.61 -6.87 7.44
CA ASP A 80 -2.46 -6.72 8.63
C ASP A 80 -3.95 -6.66 8.29
N SER A 81 -4.29 -6.20 7.08
CA SER A 81 -5.67 -5.97 6.65
C SER A 81 -5.83 -6.11 5.12
N PRO A 82 -7.06 -6.28 4.62
CA PRO A 82 -7.37 -6.19 3.19
C PRO A 82 -6.92 -4.86 2.57
N TRP A 83 -7.01 -3.74 3.30
CA TRP A 83 -6.48 -2.45 2.87
C TRP A 83 -4.99 -2.52 2.54
N THR A 84 -4.19 -3.05 3.47
CA THR A 84 -2.75 -3.21 3.27
C THR A 84 -2.44 -4.15 2.10
N ARG A 85 -3.23 -5.21 1.91
CA ARG A 85 -3.07 -6.09 0.73
C ARG A 85 -3.27 -5.33 -0.59
N VAL A 86 -4.33 -4.52 -0.70
CA VAL A 86 -4.56 -3.66 -1.87
C VAL A 86 -3.36 -2.72 -2.08
N VAL A 87 -2.90 -2.04 -1.03
CA VAL A 87 -1.74 -1.14 -1.08
C VAL A 87 -0.49 -1.86 -1.60
N LEU A 88 -0.18 -3.04 -1.06
CA LEU A 88 1.01 -3.81 -1.43
C LEU A 88 0.92 -4.32 -2.88
N HIS A 89 -0.25 -4.77 -3.33
CA HIS A 89 -0.47 -5.16 -4.72
C HIS A 89 -0.35 -3.99 -5.69
N LEU A 90 -0.88 -2.82 -5.34
CA LEU A 90 -0.72 -1.59 -6.11
C LEU A 90 0.75 -1.18 -6.23
N ASN A 91 1.51 -1.26 -5.12
CA ASN A 91 2.95 -1.00 -5.12
C ASN A 91 3.74 -2.02 -5.96
N LEU A 92 3.47 -3.32 -5.80
CA LEU A 92 4.11 -4.38 -6.59
C LEU A 92 3.80 -4.22 -8.08
N SER A 93 2.55 -3.93 -8.44
CA SER A 93 2.16 -3.65 -9.82
C SER A 93 2.99 -2.51 -10.42
N TRP A 94 3.13 -1.40 -9.69
CA TRP A 94 3.93 -0.26 -10.12
C TRP A 94 5.42 -0.61 -10.27
N LEU A 95 6.00 -1.37 -9.34
CA LEU A 95 7.40 -1.80 -9.40
C LEU A 95 7.68 -2.69 -10.61
N PHE A 96 6.81 -3.67 -10.90
CA PHE A 96 6.93 -4.54 -12.07
C PHE A 96 6.74 -3.77 -13.37
N PHE A 97 5.80 -2.81 -13.41
CA PHE A 97 5.67 -1.90 -14.55
C PHE A 97 6.96 -1.10 -14.78
N LYS A 98 7.58 -0.53 -13.73
CA LYS A 98 8.85 0.20 -13.85
C LYS A 98 10.01 -0.68 -14.31
N ARG A 99 9.95 -1.99 -14.04
CA ARG A 99 10.90 -2.99 -14.55
C ARG A 99 10.61 -3.41 -16.00
N GLY A 100 9.46 -3.03 -16.57
CA GLY A 100 9.02 -3.44 -17.90
C GLY A 100 8.31 -4.80 -17.94
N ASP A 101 8.01 -5.40 -16.78
CA ASP A 101 7.24 -6.64 -16.69
C ASP A 101 5.75 -6.32 -16.54
N ASN A 102 5.14 -5.95 -17.67
CA ASN A 102 3.72 -5.59 -17.71
C ASN A 102 2.80 -6.77 -17.37
N ARG A 103 3.23 -8.02 -17.64
CA ARG A 103 2.42 -9.20 -17.35
C ARG A 103 2.26 -9.40 -15.84
N THR A 104 3.38 -9.37 -15.10
CA THR A 104 3.33 -9.50 -13.64
C THR A 104 2.68 -8.28 -12.99
N SER A 105 2.86 -7.08 -13.56
CA SER A 105 2.14 -5.88 -13.14
C SER A 105 0.61 -6.05 -13.21
N ARG A 106 0.08 -6.58 -14.33
CA ARG A 106 -1.35 -6.91 -14.49
C ARG A 106 -1.83 -7.96 -13.49
N SER A 107 -1.02 -9.00 -13.25
CA SER A 107 -1.35 -10.04 -12.27
C SER A 107 -1.59 -9.43 -10.89
N HIS A 108 -0.75 -8.50 -10.44
CA HIS A 108 -0.97 -7.84 -9.15
C HIS A 108 -2.17 -6.90 -9.11
N LEU A 109 -2.52 -6.25 -10.22
CA LEU A 109 -3.77 -5.48 -10.27
C LEU A 109 -5.00 -6.40 -10.17
N ALA A 110 -4.97 -7.57 -10.79
CA ALA A 110 -6.02 -8.57 -10.66
C ALA A 110 -6.14 -9.10 -9.21
N GLU A 111 -5.02 -9.32 -8.53
CA GLU A 111 -5.05 -9.69 -7.10
C GLU A 111 -5.62 -8.57 -6.22
N ALA A 112 -5.29 -7.30 -6.49
CA ALA A 112 -5.90 -6.17 -5.78
C ALA A 112 -7.42 -6.12 -5.99
N ASP A 113 -7.89 -6.36 -7.21
CA ASP A 113 -9.31 -6.45 -7.55
C ASP A 113 -10.01 -7.59 -6.78
N ALA A 114 -9.38 -8.76 -6.75
CA ALA A 114 -9.89 -9.92 -6.00
C ALA A 114 -10.03 -9.59 -4.49
N VAL A 115 -9.05 -8.89 -3.90
CA VAL A 115 -9.13 -8.46 -2.49
C VAL A 115 -10.30 -7.50 -2.28
N LEU A 116 -10.55 -6.55 -3.19
CA LEU A 116 -11.71 -5.66 -3.12
C LEU A 116 -13.03 -6.43 -3.19
N GLY A 117 -13.14 -7.41 -4.10
CA GLY A 117 -14.31 -8.27 -4.22
C GLY A 117 -14.57 -9.14 -2.97
N MET A 118 -13.52 -9.46 -2.21
CA MET A 118 -13.60 -10.27 -0.99
C MET A 118 -13.79 -9.44 0.31
N ALA A 119 -13.70 -8.11 0.25
CA ALA A 119 -13.67 -7.25 1.44
C ALA A 119 -14.88 -7.46 2.38
N GLN A 120 -16.08 -7.67 1.81
CA GLN A 120 -17.31 -7.89 2.57
C GLN A 120 -17.28 -9.13 3.47
N TRP A 121 -16.41 -10.09 3.18
CA TRP A 121 -16.30 -11.37 3.89
C TRP A 121 -15.25 -11.36 5.00
N SER A 122 -14.45 -10.29 5.13
CA SER A 122 -13.32 -10.23 6.07
C SER A 122 -13.68 -9.65 7.45
N GLY A 123 -14.98 -9.42 7.71
CA GLY A 123 -15.46 -8.93 9.00
C GLY A 123 -14.81 -7.61 9.44
N ALA A 124 -14.48 -7.50 10.73
CA ALA A 124 -13.91 -6.28 11.32
C ALA A 124 -12.56 -5.86 10.69
N GLU A 125 -11.78 -6.79 10.12
CA GLU A 125 -10.49 -6.47 9.49
C GLU A 125 -10.63 -5.62 8.22
N ALA A 126 -11.79 -5.70 7.54
CA ALA A 126 -12.07 -4.92 6.33
C ALA A 126 -12.65 -3.53 6.59
N GLY A 127 -12.83 -3.12 7.86
CA GLY A 127 -13.52 -1.87 8.20
C GLY A 127 -13.00 -0.64 7.43
N LEU A 128 -11.68 -0.45 7.37
CA LEU A 128 -11.06 0.65 6.62
C LEU A 128 -11.29 0.52 5.10
N LEU A 129 -11.16 -0.70 4.56
CA LEU A 129 -11.34 -0.94 3.13
C LEU A 129 -12.77 -0.70 2.69
N LEU A 130 -13.77 -1.10 3.48
CA LEU A 130 -15.19 -0.87 3.18
C LEU A 130 -15.52 0.64 3.18
N ARG A 131 -15.00 1.40 4.15
CA ARG A 131 -15.15 2.88 4.16
C ARG A 131 -14.43 3.55 2.99
N GLY A 132 -13.33 2.95 2.52
CA GLY A 132 -12.49 3.46 1.44
C GLY A 132 -12.70 2.79 0.08
N GLU A 133 -13.75 1.98 -0.11
CA GLU A 133 -13.87 1.07 -1.27
C GLU A 133 -13.84 1.83 -2.60
N GLU A 134 -14.62 2.91 -2.71
CA GLU A 134 -14.65 3.72 -3.94
C GLU A 134 -13.31 4.36 -4.27
N ALA A 135 -12.55 4.77 -3.25
CA ALA A 135 -11.21 5.31 -3.44
C ALA A 135 -10.23 4.23 -3.93
N ALA A 136 -10.34 3.02 -3.39
CA ALA A 136 -9.54 1.89 -3.83
C ALA A 136 -9.92 1.43 -5.25
N ARG A 137 -11.22 1.39 -5.59
CA ARG A 137 -11.71 1.14 -6.96
C ARG A 137 -11.22 2.20 -7.93
N HIS A 138 -11.27 3.48 -7.56
CA HIS A 138 -10.70 4.57 -8.35
C HIS A 138 -9.21 4.31 -8.62
N ALA A 139 -8.40 4.10 -7.57
CA ALA A 139 -6.96 3.93 -7.72
C ALA A 139 -6.59 2.69 -8.55
N LEU A 140 -7.37 1.60 -8.40
CA LEU A 140 -7.20 0.37 -9.17
C LEU A 140 -7.57 0.58 -10.65
N GLY A 141 -8.74 1.14 -10.94
CA GLY A 141 -9.16 1.46 -12.31
C GLY A 141 -8.18 2.44 -12.98
N ALA A 142 -7.75 3.46 -12.25
CA ALA A 142 -6.71 4.37 -12.68
C ALA A 142 -5.38 3.65 -12.96
N ALA A 143 -4.96 2.69 -12.12
CA ALA A 143 -3.74 1.91 -12.36
C ALA A 143 -3.84 1.04 -13.62
N TRP A 144 -4.99 0.41 -13.86
CA TRP A 144 -5.26 -0.33 -15.10
C TRP A 144 -5.17 0.58 -16.33
N ALA A 145 -5.80 1.75 -16.28
CA ALA A 145 -5.74 2.73 -17.36
C ALA A 145 -4.29 3.19 -17.64
N HIS A 146 -3.54 3.58 -16.60
CA HIS A 146 -2.14 3.99 -16.77
C HIS A 146 -1.26 2.89 -17.37
N LEU A 147 -1.50 1.62 -17.01
CA LEU A 147 -0.78 0.49 -17.55
C LEU A 147 -1.17 0.18 -19.01
N ALA A 148 -2.46 0.26 -19.34
CA ALA A 148 -2.97 0.03 -20.69
C ALA A 148 -2.50 1.12 -21.68
N HIS A 149 -2.43 2.38 -21.23
CA HIS A 149 -2.04 3.51 -22.08
C HIS A 149 -0.62 3.39 -22.68
N VAL A 150 0.22 2.53 -22.11
CA VAL A 150 1.56 2.21 -22.63
C VAL A 150 1.49 1.54 -24.01
N CYS A 151 0.40 0.80 -24.28
CA CYS A 151 0.23 0.02 -25.50
C CYS A 151 -1.03 0.39 -26.28
N THR A 152 -1.93 1.17 -25.68
CA THR A 152 -3.23 1.52 -26.27
C THR A 152 -3.40 3.04 -26.31
N PRO A 153 -3.70 3.64 -27.48
CA PRO A 153 -4.06 5.05 -27.57
C PRO A 153 -5.27 5.40 -26.69
N LEU A 154 -5.30 6.58 -26.08
CA LEU A 154 -6.41 6.98 -25.19
C LEU A 154 -7.78 6.94 -25.87
N ALA A 155 -7.84 7.23 -27.18
CA ALA A 155 -9.08 7.19 -27.96
C ALA A 155 -9.74 5.81 -27.95
N ASP A 156 -8.95 4.74 -27.86
CA ASP A 156 -9.44 3.36 -27.85
C ASP A 156 -9.77 2.85 -26.44
N MET A 157 -9.43 3.62 -25.39
CA MET A 157 -9.66 3.28 -23.98
C MET A 157 -10.91 3.97 -23.40
N GLN A 158 -11.74 4.57 -24.26
CA GLN A 158 -12.91 5.31 -23.81
C GLN A 158 -13.83 4.48 -22.88
N PRO A 159 -14.18 3.21 -23.18
CA PRO A 159 -15.04 2.41 -22.33
C PRO A 159 -14.49 2.24 -20.91
N GLU A 160 -13.19 2.00 -20.77
CA GLU A 160 -12.55 1.78 -19.47
C GLU A 160 -12.41 3.09 -18.68
N LEU A 161 -12.14 4.20 -19.37
CA LEU A 161 -11.93 5.50 -18.73
C LEU A 161 -13.23 6.08 -18.16
N VAL A 162 -14.36 5.93 -18.87
CA VAL A 162 -15.64 6.52 -18.45
C VAL A 162 -16.22 5.86 -17.20
N ASP A 163 -15.85 4.60 -16.93
CA ASP A 163 -16.27 3.86 -15.75
C ASP A 163 -15.48 4.24 -14.48
N ILE A 164 -14.37 4.97 -14.63
CA ILE A 164 -13.57 5.43 -13.48
C ILE A 164 -14.10 6.79 -13.02
N THR A 165 -14.67 6.83 -11.81
CA THR A 165 -15.12 8.08 -11.18
C THR A 165 -13.94 9.05 -11.04
N PRO A 166 -13.95 10.23 -11.68
CA PRO A 166 -12.84 11.19 -11.58
C PRO A 166 -12.70 11.74 -10.15
N VAL A 167 -11.48 12.07 -9.73
CA VAL A 167 -11.20 12.55 -8.36
C VAL A 167 -12.02 13.77 -7.96
N ARG A 168 -12.27 14.69 -8.91
CA ARG A 168 -13.11 15.88 -8.66
C ARG A 168 -14.57 15.54 -8.29
N ARG A 169 -15.05 14.36 -8.68
CA ARG A 169 -16.40 13.87 -8.39
C ARG A 169 -16.48 13.03 -7.11
N LEU A 170 -15.34 12.63 -6.54
CA LEU A 170 -15.30 11.92 -5.27
C LEU A 170 -15.70 12.84 -4.11
N GLY A 171 -16.51 12.32 -3.20
CA GLY A 171 -16.90 12.98 -1.96
C GLY A 171 -15.72 13.18 -1.00
N PRO A 172 -15.85 14.01 0.06
CA PRO A 172 -14.77 14.30 1.00
C PRO A 172 -14.13 13.05 1.62
N GLY A 173 -14.92 12.10 2.14
CA GLY A 173 -14.41 10.86 2.73
C GLY A 173 -13.69 9.96 1.72
N GLN A 174 -14.21 9.85 0.50
CA GLN A 174 -13.57 9.09 -0.58
C GLN A 174 -12.23 9.71 -1.00
N ARG A 175 -12.16 11.05 -1.09
CA ARG A 175 -10.89 11.75 -1.31
C ARG A 175 -9.92 11.58 -0.15
N ALA A 176 -10.42 11.58 1.09
CA ALA A 176 -9.60 11.30 2.27
C ALA A 176 -8.97 9.90 2.16
N ALA A 177 -9.78 8.88 1.87
CA ALA A 177 -9.30 7.52 1.64
C ALA A 177 -8.32 7.43 0.47
N LEU A 178 -8.54 8.15 -0.64
CA LEU A 178 -7.60 8.16 -1.77
C LEU A 178 -6.23 8.74 -1.37
N TYR A 179 -6.20 9.85 -0.63
CA TYR A 179 -4.95 10.39 -0.09
C TYR A 179 -4.32 9.47 0.96
N GLY A 180 -5.14 8.77 1.73
CA GLY A 180 -4.72 7.73 2.66
C GLY A 180 -4.05 6.54 1.96
N LEU A 181 -4.60 6.11 0.82
CA LEU A 181 -4.05 5.06 -0.02
C LEU A 181 -2.72 5.49 -0.64
N GLN A 182 -2.65 6.74 -1.11
CA GLN A 182 -1.41 7.36 -1.57
C GLN A 182 -0.35 7.37 -0.47
N ALA A 183 -0.72 7.82 0.74
CA ALA A 183 0.18 7.85 1.90
C ALA A 183 0.66 6.44 2.28
N SER A 184 -0.23 5.44 2.27
CA SER A 184 0.09 4.04 2.55
C SER A 184 1.04 3.46 1.49
N CYS A 185 0.81 3.75 0.21
CA CYS A 185 1.72 3.33 -0.86
C CYS A 185 3.11 3.92 -0.66
N LEU A 186 3.18 5.23 -0.36
CA LEU A 186 4.42 5.92 -0.04
C LEU A 186 5.11 5.33 1.20
N TYR A 187 4.36 4.96 2.24
CA TYR A 187 4.87 4.35 3.47
C TYR A 187 5.64 3.05 3.17
N PHE A 188 5.08 2.14 2.38
CA PHE A 188 5.75 0.88 2.04
C PHE A 188 6.92 1.03 1.04
N LEU A 189 6.91 2.10 0.24
CA LEU A 189 7.98 2.43 -0.72
C LEU A 189 9.05 3.37 -0.17
N CYS A 190 8.88 3.90 1.06
CA CYS A 190 9.81 4.79 1.75
C CYS A 190 11.10 4.08 2.18
N VAL A 191 11.83 3.48 1.23
CA VAL A 191 13.21 3.06 1.44
C VAL A 191 14.06 4.31 1.32
N GLN A 192 14.24 4.98 2.45
CA GLN A 192 15.28 5.98 2.68
C GLN A 192 15.20 7.24 1.82
N GLY A 193 14.46 8.22 2.34
CA GLY A 193 14.61 9.60 1.89
C GLY A 193 13.70 10.54 2.65
N GLU A 194 14.28 11.57 3.27
CA GLU A 194 13.55 12.66 3.92
C GLU A 194 12.46 13.26 3.00
N LYS A 195 12.72 13.30 1.68
CA LYS A 195 11.76 13.75 0.67
C LYS A 195 10.53 12.84 0.54
N MET A 196 10.70 11.53 0.61
CA MET A 196 9.57 10.60 0.50
C MET A 196 8.73 10.62 1.77
N GLY A 197 9.39 10.71 2.94
CA GLY A 197 8.71 10.94 4.22
C GLY A 197 7.86 12.22 4.21
N LYS A 198 8.37 13.32 3.64
CA LYS A 198 7.58 14.56 3.48
C LYS A 198 6.36 14.39 2.57
N LYS A 199 6.48 13.65 1.47
CA LYS A 199 5.33 13.34 0.58
C LYS A 199 4.28 12.48 1.29
N MET A 200 4.72 11.43 1.97
CA MET A 200 3.86 10.55 2.75
C MET A 200 3.08 11.34 3.80
N VAL A 201 3.77 12.13 4.62
CA VAL A 201 3.15 12.98 5.65
C VAL A 201 2.22 14.03 5.03
N SER A 202 2.57 14.60 3.88
CA SER A 202 1.71 15.54 3.15
C SER A 202 0.40 14.89 2.71
N ALA A 203 0.46 13.68 2.12
CA ALA A 203 -0.72 12.93 1.74
C ALA A 203 -1.58 12.54 2.95
N ALA A 204 -0.96 12.02 4.02
CA ALA A 204 -1.66 11.69 5.26
C ALA A 204 -2.31 12.93 5.92
N ARG A 205 -1.67 14.10 5.84
CA ARG A 205 -2.25 15.37 6.33
C ARG A 205 -3.45 15.81 5.51
N LYS A 206 -3.44 15.63 4.18
CA LYS A 206 -4.61 15.89 3.33
C LYS A 206 -5.76 14.96 3.68
N ALA A 207 -5.48 13.68 3.91
CA ALA A 207 -6.48 12.70 4.34
C ALA A 207 -7.10 13.11 5.69
N SER A 208 -6.26 13.37 6.70
CA SER A 208 -6.69 13.79 8.03
C SER A 208 -7.43 15.15 8.04
N GLY A 209 -7.09 16.07 7.14
CA GLY A 209 -7.82 17.34 7.01
C GLY A 209 -9.23 17.20 6.45
N LEU A 210 -9.53 16.10 5.75
CA LEU A 210 -10.86 15.78 5.24
C LEU A 210 -11.63 14.83 6.16
N GLN A 211 -10.92 13.94 6.86
CA GLN A 211 -11.47 12.91 7.73
C GLN A 211 -10.59 12.74 8.98
N PRO A 212 -10.72 13.62 9.99
CA PRO A 212 -9.83 13.64 11.15
C PRO A 212 -10.01 12.46 12.11
N GLU A 213 -11.16 11.79 12.08
CA GLU A 213 -11.51 10.68 12.97
C GLU A 213 -10.88 9.34 12.56
N GLU A 214 -10.37 9.23 11.32
CA GLU A 214 -9.79 7.98 10.82
C GLU A 214 -8.35 7.83 11.33
N GLY A 215 -8.18 6.90 12.28
CA GLY A 215 -6.93 6.69 13.01
C GLY A 215 -5.74 6.35 12.11
N GLU A 216 -5.95 5.63 11.00
CA GLU A 216 -4.89 5.21 10.08
C GLU A 216 -4.07 6.40 9.54
N TRP A 217 -4.73 7.54 9.26
CA TRP A 217 -4.04 8.72 8.77
C TRP A 217 -3.13 9.35 9.83
N LEU A 218 -3.54 9.30 11.09
CA LEU A 218 -2.76 9.78 12.22
C LEU A 218 -1.53 8.90 12.46
N LEU A 219 -1.69 7.58 12.31
CA LEU A 219 -0.60 6.60 12.41
C LEU A 219 0.48 6.87 11.37
N LEU A 220 0.10 7.10 10.11
CA LEU A 220 1.04 7.44 9.03
C LEU A 220 1.81 8.74 9.29
N MET A 221 1.30 9.63 10.14
CA MET A 221 2.00 10.84 10.58
C MET A 221 2.82 10.66 11.87
N GLY A 222 2.84 9.47 12.46
CA GLY A 222 3.46 9.19 13.76
C GLY A 222 2.71 9.82 14.94
N LYS A 223 1.49 10.33 14.72
CA LYS A 223 0.68 10.96 15.77
C LYS A 223 -0.04 9.90 16.60
N ARG A 224 -0.34 10.24 17.86
CA ARG A 224 -1.18 9.39 18.69
C ARG A 224 -2.61 9.60 18.20
N PRO A 225 -3.35 8.54 17.87
CA PRO A 225 -4.78 8.63 17.86
C PRO A 225 -5.19 8.90 19.33
N ASP A 226 -5.74 10.08 19.66
CA ASP A 226 -6.21 10.32 21.03
C ASP A 226 -7.25 9.26 21.36
N ALA A 227 -7.11 8.52 22.46
CA ALA A 227 -7.95 7.35 22.74
C ALA A 227 -9.47 7.64 22.65
N ALA A 228 -9.89 8.88 22.90
CA ALA A 228 -11.26 9.36 22.74
C ALA A 228 -11.59 9.95 21.34
N ALA A 229 -10.61 10.45 20.58
CA ALA A 229 -10.82 11.04 19.24
C ALA A 229 -10.53 10.06 18.09
N ALA A 230 -9.94 8.90 18.39
CA ALA A 230 -9.44 7.94 17.42
C ALA A 230 -10.37 6.76 17.10
N GLY A 231 -11.56 6.70 17.70
CA GLY A 231 -12.44 5.54 17.50
C GLY A 231 -11.78 4.19 17.88
N LEU A 232 -10.79 4.19 18.78
CA LEU A 232 -10.16 2.96 19.29
C LEU A 232 -11.12 2.14 20.19
N GLU A 233 -12.32 2.67 20.41
CA GLU A 233 -13.50 1.97 20.88
C GLU A 233 -14.46 1.76 19.69
N GLY A 234 -14.87 0.51 19.44
CA GLY A 234 -15.78 0.15 18.35
C GLY A 234 -15.12 -0.26 17.02
N ASP A 235 -15.86 -0.09 15.92
CA ASP A 235 -15.60 -0.65 14.58
C ASP A 235 -14.44 -0.02 13.78
N ALA A 236 -13.74 0.98 14.35
CA ALA A 236 -12.62 1.65 13.69
C ALA A 236 -11.24 1.10 14.07
N MET A 237 -11.15 0.19 15.05
CA MET A 237 -9.89 -0.44 15.45
C MET A 237 -9.44 -1.51 14.44
N THR A 238 -8.33 -1.27 13.75
CA THR A 238 -7.70 -2.25 12.83
C THR A 238 -6.60 -3.06 13.54
N PRO A 239 -6.18 -4.21 12.99
CA PRO A 239 -5.03 -4.96 13.49
C PRO A 239 -3.75 -4.10 13.57
N HIS A 240 -3.49 -3.29 12.54
CA HIS A 240 -2.38 -2.34 12.52
C HIS A 240 -2.46 -1.31 13.64
N ALA A 241 -3.61 -0.64 13.79
CA ALA A 241 -3.80 0.37 14.83
C ALA A 241 -3.62 -0.21 16.24
N ALA A 242 -4.16 -1.40 16.51
CA ALA A 242 -4.03 -2.06 17.81
C ALA A 242 -2.57 -2.38 18.15
N VAL A 243 -1.83 -2.98 17.22
CA VAL A 243 -0.43 -3.37 17.41
C VAL A 243 0.49 -2.15 17.48
N TYR A 244 0.32 -1.16 16.61
CA TYR A 244 1.10 0.08 16.65
C TYR A 244 0.91 0.81 17.98
N THR A 245 -0.33 0.92 18.44
CA THR A 245 -0.66 1.59 19.71
C THR A 245 -0.07 0.84 20.89
N ALA A 246 -0.18 -0.49 20.91
CA ALA A 246 0.48 -1.32 21.91
C ALA A 246 2.00 -1.12 21.91
N THR A 247 2.63 -1.10 20.74
CA THR A 247 4.09 -0.88 20.58
C THR A 247 4.51 0.48 21.16
N ARG A 248 3.71 1.53 20.94
CA ARG A 248 3.97 2.84 21.56
C ARG A 248 3.83 2.81 23.07
N HIS A 249 2.81 2.16 23.61
CA HIS A 249 2.67 1.99 25.07
C HIS A 249 3.89 1.27 25.66
N VAL A 250 4.39 0.23 24.99
CA VAL A 250 5.64 -0.45 25.38
C VAL A 250 6.81 0.54 25.44
N TYR A 251 6.97 1.40 24.42
CA TYR A 251 8.03 2.41 24.38
C TYR A 251 7.91 3.46 25.51
N CYS A 252 6.69 3.84 25.87
CA CYS A 252 6.42 4.77 26.96
C CYS A 252 6.51 4.14 28.36
N GLY A 253 6.89 2.85 28.48
CA GLY A 253 6.91 2.13 29.76
C GLY A 253 5.51 1.76 30.28
N GLU A 254 4.47 1.93 29.48
CA GLU A 254 3.06 1.68 29.81
C GLU A 254 2.67 0.22 29.52
N TRP A 255 3.44 -0.74 30.04
CA TRP A 255 3.30 -2.18 29.70
C TRP A 255 1.88 -2.73 29.94
N LEU A 256 1.21 -2.32 31.01
CA LEU A 256 -0.14 -2.81 31.30
C LEU A 256 -1.13 -2.43 30.20
N ALA A 257 -1.06 -1.19 29.70
CA ALA A 257 -1.90 -0.72 28.60
C ALA A 257 -1.58 -1.46 27.30
N ALA A 258 -0.29 -1.64 26.99
CA ALA A 258 0.13 -2.46 25.85
C ALA A 258 -0.42 -3.90 25.94
N ARG A 259 -0.31 -4.53 27.11
CA ARG A 259 -0.75 -5.91 27.33
C ARG A 259 -2.25 -6.07 27.09
N VAL A 260 -3.06 -5.12 27.54
CA VAL A 260 -4.51 -5.11 27.32
C VAL A 260 -4.83 -5.06 25.82
N LEU A 261 -4.16 -4.18 25.08
CA LEU A 261 -4.35 -4.06 23.63
C LEU A 261 -3.89 -5.31 22.87
N LEU A 262 -2.73 -5.87 23.20
CA LEU A 262 -2.23 -7.09 22.55
C LEU A 262 -3.14 -8.29 22.82
N ARG A 263 -3.69 -8.42 24.04
CA ARG A 263 -4.67 -9.45 24.35
C ARG A 263 -5.95 -9.26 23.53
N ARG A 264 -6.50 -8.05 23.51
CA ARG A 264 -7.69 -7.72 22.72
C ARG A 264 -7.46 -8.01 21.23
N ALA A 265 -6.28 -7.70 20.69
CA ALA A 265 -5.93 -7.99 19.30
C ALA A 265 -5.89 -9.49 19.02
N LEU A 266 -5.33 -10.31 19.93
CA LEU A 266 -5.35 -11.77 19.79
C LEU A 266 -6.76 -12.37 19.89
N ASP A 267 -7.63 -11.79 20.73
CA ASP A 267 -9.00 -12.26 20.89
C ASP A 267 -9.85 -11.94 19.64
N LEU A 268 -9.64 -10.76 19.03
CA LEU A 268 -10.37 -10.32 17.84
C LEU A 268 -9.82 -10.94 16.54
N TRP A 269 -8.51 -11.12 16.44
CA TRP A 269 -7.82 -11.54 15.21
C TRP A 269 -6.85 -12.71 15.45
N PRO A 270 -7.32 -13.85 15.98
CA PRO A 270 -6.46 -14.97 16.32
C PRO A 270 -5.79 -15.61 15.11
N ALA A 271 -6.37 -15.48 13.91
CA ALA A 271 -5.82 -16.04 12.67
C ALA A 271 -5.03 -15.01 11.83
N ASN A 272 -4.80 -13.80 12.36
CA ASN A 272 -4.10 -12.75 11.65
C ASN A 272 -2.59 -12.86 11.86
N VAL A 273 -1.85 -13.10 10.77
CA VAL A 273 -0.40 -13.37 10.83
C VAL A 273 0.37 -12.18 11.39
N TYR A 274 -0.04 -10.96 11.03
CA TYR A 274 0.59 -9.74 11.51
C TYR A 274 0.48 -9.63 13.03
N VAL A 275 -0.74 -9.82 13.57
CA VAL A 275 -0.98 -9.79 15.03
C VAL A 275 -0.14 -10.86 15.73
N GLN A 276 -0.16 -12.10 15.24
CA GLN A 276 0.61 -13.20 15.82
C GLN A 276 2.12 -12.92 15.82
N ALA A 277 2.67 -12.46 14.69
CA ALA A 277 4.09 -12.15 14.57
C ALA A 277 4.50 -10.97 15.47
N TYR A 278 3.73 -9.89 15.50
CA TYR A 278 4.04 -8.72 16.33
C TYR A 278 3.92 -9.00 17.83
N VAL A 279 2.90 -9.74 18.25
CA VAL A 279 2.78 -10.14 19.66
C VAL A 279 3.97 -11.00 20.06
N ALA A 280 4.35 -11.98 19.23
CA ALA A 280 5.54 -12.79 19.52
C ALA A 280 6.81 -11.95 19.61
N TYR A 281 6.97 -11.01 18.67
CA TYR A 281 8.08 -10.07 18.64
C TYR A 281 8.17 -9.22 19.92
N LEU A 282 7.08 -8.55 20.33
CA LEU A 282 7.08 -7.67 21.50
C LEU A 282 7.37 -8.44 22.80
N TYR A 283 6.79 -9.63 22.95
CA TYR A 283 6.99 -10.45 24.15
C TYR A 283 8.39 -11.09 24.21
N ALA A 284 9.05 -11.36 23.08
CA ALA A 284 10.38 -11.95 23.04
C ALA A 284 11.53 -10.95 23.02
N GLY A 285 11.38 -9.84 22.30
CA GLY A 285 12.40 -8.80 22.21
C GLY A 285 12.35 -7.86 23.41
N TRP A 286 11.29 -7.04 23.47
CA TRP A 286 11.29 -5.87 24.34
C TRP A 286 10.95 -6.18 25.80
N VAL A 287 9.96 -7.05 26.02
CA VAL A 287 9.46 -7.34 27.37
C VAL A 287 10.50 -8.07 28.21
N GLN A 288 11.29 -8.96 27.61
CA GLN A 288 12.35 -9.68 28.32
C GLN A 288 13.55 -8.81 28.68
N GLU A 289 13.81 -7.75 27.92
CA GLU A 289 14.91 -6.82 28.20
C GLU A 289 14.54 -5.79 29.30
N GLN A 290 13.25 -5.44 29.42
CA GLN A 290 12.78 -4.39 30.34
C GLN A 290 12.13 -4.92 31.62
N LEU A 291 11.66 -6.17 31.63
CA LEU A 291 11.00 -6.79 32.77
C LEU A 291 11.68 -8.12 33.12
N PRO A 292 11.66 -8.54 34.39
CA PRO A 292 12.14 -9.86 34.77
C PRO A 292 11.51 -10.95 33.89
N PRO A 293 12.29 -11.92 33.40
CA PRO A 293 11.75 -13.02 32.61
C PRO A 293 10.64 -13.72 33.38
N ALA A 294 9.42 -13.63 32.86
CA ALA A 294 8.29 -14.36 33.39
C ALA A 294 7.99 -15.52 32.44
N ALA A 295 7.91 -16.74 32.96
CA ALA A 295 7.53 -17.93 32.18
C ALA A 295 6.18 -17.77 31.45
N ALA A 296 5.33 -16.82 31.88
CA ALA A 296 4.11 -16.46 31.16
C ALA A 296 4.40 -15.71 29.84
N HIS A 297 5.37 -14.80 29.81
CA HIS A 297 5.72 -14.01 28.63
C HIS A 297 6.35 -14.89 27.54
N GLU A 298 7.27 -15.77 27.92
CA GLU A 298 7.89 -16.77 27.02
C GLU A 298 6.84 -17.67 26.37
N ARG A 299 5.86 -18.15 27.15
CA ARG A 299 4.78 -19.00 26.62
C ARG A 299 3.89 -18.27 25.61
N VAL A 300 3.64 -16.98 25.81
CA VAL A 300 2.89 -16.17 24.84
C VAL A 300 3.69 -16.00 23.55
N ALA A 301 4.97 -15.62 23.66
CA ALA A 301 5.84 -15.45 22.50
C ALA A 301 6.00 -16.76 21.70
N GLU A 302 6.17 -17.88 22.41
CA GLU A 302 6.25 -19.22 21.82
C GLU A 302 5.00 -19.54 21.00
N ARG A 303 3.83 -19.47 21.64
CA ARG A 303 2.56 -19.81 21.00
C ARG A 303 2.30 -18.94 19.77
N CYS A 304 2.47 -17.62 19.90
CA CYS A 304 2.20 -16.69 18.82
C CYS A 304 3.19 -16.85 17.65
N SER A 305 4.47 -17.14 17.91
CA SER A 305 5.44 -17.35 16.82
C SER A 305 5.23 -18.67 16.07
N VAL A 306 4.82 -19.74 16.76
CA VAL A 306 4.43 -21.00 16.11
C VAL A 306 3.21 -20.78 15.21
N GLU A 307 2.20 -20.07 15.71
CA GLU A 307 0.99 -19.78 14.96
C GLU A 307 1.26 -18.88 13.74
N ALA A 308 2.12 -17.87 13.88
CA ALA A 308 2.53 -17.05 12.75
C ALA A 308 3.20 -17.89 11.65
N VAL A 309 4.11 -18.82 12.00
CA VAL A 309 4.76 -19.73 11.04
C VAL A 309 3.73 -20.64 10.37
N ARG A 310 2.73 -21.13 11.11
CA ARG A 310 1.65 -21.94 10.56
C ARG A 310 0.84 -21.18 9.51
N LEU A 311 0.54 -19.91 9.79
CA LEU A 311 -0.27 -19.05 8.92
C LEU A 311 0.51 -18.55 7.69
N ALA A 312 1.81 -18.28 7.80
CA ALA A 312 2.66 -17.82 6.71
C ALA A 312 4.02 -18.56 6.66
N PRO A 313 4.04 -19.84 6.27
CA PRO A 313 5.25 -20.66 6.28
C PRO A 313 6.29 -20.24 5.23
N GLY A 314 5.90 -19.42 4.25
CA GLY A 314 6.78 -18.87 3.22
C GLY A 314 7.43 -17.53 3.56
N CYS A 315 7.08 -16.93 4.72
CA CYS A 315 7.45 -15.56 5.05
C CYS A 315 8.75 -15.51 5.85
N VAL A 316 9.77 -14.87 5.29
CA VAL A 316 11.08 -14.71 5.93
C VAL A 316 10.95 -13.95 7.25
N LEU A 317 10.14 -12.88 7.28
CA LEU A 317 9.91 -12.08 8.49
C LEU A 317 9.40 -12.91 9.66
N VAL A 318 8.40 -13.76 9.41
CA VAL A 318 7.79 -14.63 10.41
C VAL A 318 8.80 -15.64 10.94
N HIS A 319 9.62 -16.22 10.07
CA HIS A 319 10.68 -17.13 10.50
C HIS A 319 11.78 -16.40 11.29
N ALA A 320 12.09 -15.14 10.98
CA ALA A 320 13.03 -14.33 11.75
C ALA A 320 12.48 -14.00 13.15
N VAL A 321 11.19 -13.67 13.26
CA VAL A 321 10.52 -13.53 14.56
C VAL A 321 10.56 -14.85 15.33
N ARG A 322 10.31 -15.99 14.68
CA ARG A 322 10.42 -17.30 15.33
C ARG A 322 11.86 -17.58 15.81
N ARG A 323 12.87 -17.18 15.03
CA ARG A 323 14.30 -17.28 15.41
C ARG A 323 14.65 -16.39 16.60
N LEU A 324 13.99 -15.24 16.73
CA LEU A 324 14.12 -14.38 17.91
C LEU A 324 13.60 -15.09 19.19
N VAL A 325 12.46 -15.77 19.09
CA VAL A 325 11.84 -16.53 20.21
C VAL A 325 12.60 -17.83 20.51
N ARG A 326 13.04 -18.54 19.47
CA ARG A 326 13.76 -19.82 19.54
C ARG A 326 15.06 -19.73 18.74
N PRO A 327 16.20 -19.41 19.38
CA PRO A 327 17.51 -19.32 18.75
C PRO A 327 18.04 -20.61 18.12
N GLU A 328 17.33 -21.72 18.24
CA GLU A 328 17.59 -23.01 17.59
C GLU A 328 16.73 -23.23 16.35
N HIS A 329 15.69 -22.40 16.12
CA HIS A 329 14.80 -22.51 14.98
C HIS A 329 15.55 -22.35 13.67
N ASN A 330 15.40 -23.33 12.77
CA ASN A 330 15.98 -23.30 11.44
C ASN A 330 14.87 -23.57 10.43
N SER A 331 14.85 -22.78 9.35
CA SER A 331 13.89 -22.93 8.26
C SER A 331 14.58 -22.62 6.93
N PRO A 332 14.26 -23.35 5.84
CA PRO A 332 14.74 -23.00 4.50
C PRO A 332 14.44 -21.55 4.10
N CYS A 333 13.35 -20.96 4.60
CA CYS A 333 12.98 -19.57 4.36
C CYS A 333 14.04 -18.58 4.86
N LEU A 334 14.72 -18.88 5.97
CA LEU A 334 15.76 -17.99 6.53
C LEU A 334 16.98 -17.83 5.62
N SER A 335 17.26 -18.82 4.76
CA SER A 335 18.32 -18.72 3.74
C SER A 335 18.09 -17.58 2.74
N ARG A 336 16.85 -17.12 2.59
CA ARG A 336 16.47 -16.02 1.69
C ARG A 336 16.64 -14.64 2.33
N CYS A 337 16.94 -14.55 3.62
CA CYS A 337 16.98 -13.28 4.36
C CYS A 337 17.87 -12.21 3.69
N SER A 338 19.08 -12.59 3.29
CA SER A 338 20.00 -11.67 2.61
C SER A 338 19.47 -11.16 1.26
N LYS A 339 18.73 -12.01 0.53
CA LYS A 339 18.14 -11.66 -0.78
C LYS A 339 16.86 -10.83 -0.67
N VAL A 340 16.16 -10.91 0.46
CA VAL A 340 14.87 -10.23 0.70
C VAL A 340 15.08 -8.92 1.45
N TYR A 341 15.91 -8.92 2.50
CA TYR A 341 16.11 -7.78 3.38
C TYR A 341 17.51 -7.16 3.27
N GLY A 342 18.40 -7.70 2.43
CA GLY A 342 19.76 -7.19 2.28
C GLY A 342 20.68 -7.49 3.48
N MET A 343 20.24 -8.33 4.42
CA MET A 343 20.96 -8.65 5.66
C MET A 343 20.80 -10.13 6.04
N GLY A 344 21.78 -10.68 6.77
CA GLY A 344 21.71 -12.03 7.31
C GLY A 344 20.63 -12.17 8.39
N VAL A 345 20.19 -13.40 8.67
CA VAL A 345 19.17 -13.65 9.70
C VAL A 345 19.62 -13.19 11.09
N ASP A 346 20.87 -13.43 11.47
CA ASP A 346 21.37 -13.05 12.79
C ASP A 346 21.47 -11.52 12.93
N GLU A 347 21.85 -10.82 11.86
CA GLU A 347 21.83 -9.35 11.82
C GLU A 347 20.39 -8.83 11.97
N MET A 348 19.44 -9.44 11.25
CA MET A 348 18.01 -9.10 11.31
C MET A 348 17.45 -9.30 12.73
N VAL A 349 17.72 -10.45 13.36
CA VAL A 349 17.29 -10.77 14.73
C VAL A 349 17.92 -9.82 15.74
N THR A 350 19.21 -9.50 15.58
CA THR A 350 19.91 -8.52 16.42
C THR A 350 19.25 -7.15 16.32
N LYS A 351 18.92 -6.70 15.10
CA LYS A 351 18.20 -5.44 14.87
C LYS A 351 16.80 -5.45 15.48
N MET A 352 16.09 -6.57 15.40
CA MET A 352 14.78 -6.73 16.04
C MET A 352 14.85 -6.55 17.56
N ARG A 353 15.88 -7.10 18.23
CA ARG A 353 16.08 -6.93 19.69
C ARG A 353 16.29 -5.47 20.07
N GLY A 354 17.15 -4.77 19.33
CA GLY A 354 17.58 -3.42 19.69
C GLY A 354 16.56 -2.28 19.50
N SER A 355 15.39 -2.49 18.89
CA SER A 355 14.38 -1.43 18.73
C SER A 355 12.99 -1.93 18.33
N CYS A 356 11.95 -1.56 19.10
CA CYS A 356 10.54 -1.90 18.85
C CYS A 356 9.96 -1.38 17.53
N PHE A 357 10.52 -0.29 17.00
CA PHE A 357 10.13 0.31 15.71
C PHE A 357 10.75 -0.39 14.50
N VAL A 358 11.63 -1.36 14.73
CA VAL A 358 12.36 -2.04 13.67
C VAL A 358 11.53 -3.09 12.95
N LEU A 359 10.47 -3.67 13.53
CA LEU A 359 9.63 -4.59 12.74
C LEU A 359 8.90 -3.83 11.62
N GLU A 360 8.33 -2.67 11.93
CA GLU A 360 7.78 -1.74 10.94
C GLU A 360 8.86 -1.19 10.03
N GLY A 361 10.03 -0.81 10.59
CA GLY A 361 11.16 -0.35 9.78
C GLY A 361 11.78 -1.43 8.88
N ILE A 362 11.68 -2.70 9.23
CA ILE A 362 12.08 -3.86 8.42
C ILE A 362 11.02 -4.10 7.34
N MET A 363 9.74 -4.05 7.71
CA MET A 363 8.62 -4.10 6.78
C MET A 363 8.62 -2.94 5.78
N CYS A 364 9.13 -1.76 6.17
CA CYS A 364 9.21 -0.53 5.37
C CYS A 364 10.60 -0.26 4.77
N GLY A 365 11.60 -1.06 5.17
CA GLY A 365 12.86 -1.26 4.47
C GLY A 365 13.98 -0.35 4.96
N PHE A 366 14.80 -0.85 5.87
CA PHE A 366 16.12 -0.30 6.14
C PHE A 366 17.16 -0.86 5.16
N VAL A 367 17.81 0.00 4.38
CA VAL A 367 19.13 -0.28 3.81
C VAL A 367 20.14 0.61 4.53
N SER A 368 20.48 0.27 5.78
CA SER A 368 21.55 0.85 6.60
C SER A 368 22.41 1.93 5.91
N GLY A 369 22.05 3.21 6.09
CA GLY A 369 22.66 4.31 5.35
C GLY A 369 22.62 5.63 6.10
N HIS A 370 22.53 5.64 7.43
CA HIS A 370 22.79 6.83 8.22
C HIS A 370 23.56 6.47 9.47
N LYS A 371 24.80 6.98 9.54
CA LYS A 371 25.53 7.19 10.78
C LYS A 371 24.65 8.07 11.65
N GLU A 372 24.11 7.51 12.74
CA GLU A 372 23.53 8.31 13.82
C GLU A 372 24.61 9.29 14.31
N LYS A 373 24.40 10.58 14.09
CA LYS A 373 24.96 11.57 15.01
C LYS A 373 24.05 11.53 16.23
N ARG A 374 24.53 10.89 17.30
CA ARG A 374 23.93 11.01 18.63
C ARG A 374 23.95 12.49 19.01
N VAL A 375 22.79 13.01 19.44
CA VAL A 375 22.67 14.29 20.17
C VAL A 375 22.92 13.99 21.64
#